data_AF-A0A7S3SUY7-F1
#
_entry.id   AF-A0A7S3SUY7-F1
#
_cell.length_a   1.000
_cell.length_b   1.000
_cell.length_c   1.000
_cell.angle_alpha   90.00
_cell.angle_beta   90.00
_cell.angle_gamma   90.00
#
_symmetry.space_group_name_H-M   'P 1'
#
loop_
_entity.id
_entity.type
_entity.pdbx_description
1 polymer ?
#
loop_
_entity_poly.entity_id
_entity_poly.type
_entity_poly.pdbx_seq_one_letter_code
_entity_poly.pdbx_strand_id
1 'polypeptide(L)'
;EPAADAAASLTELSDALGRLAPRLAPCSAPVPAGTGVLARLYEGDGLEAELRRTEAASQACQLCGAANPGQRSWSTDWDVDVAKRRMTPSRLLLVCGACGGARDLPRAINLFTRQFLRKAGSPDESAAAELLRHFLRVNGHDAADVHMLQDAVAVAHAMFVIQKELRPLPA
;
A
#
# COMPACT_ATOMS: atom_id res chain seq x y z
N GLU A 1 2.00 -33.66 -1.04
CA GLU A 1 1.02 -32.99 -0.15
C GLU A 1 1.78 -32.06 0.80
N PRO A 2 1.29 -30.87 1.19
CA PRO A 2 0.27 -30.02 0.63
C PRO A 2 0.93 -28.75 0.07
N ALA A 3 1.13 -28.66 -1.25
CA ALA A 3 0.96 -27.37 -1.88
C ALA A 3 -0.56 -27.12 -1.88
N ALA A 4 -1.11 -26.82 -0.70
CA ALA A 4 -2.41 -26.17 -0.62
C ALA A 4 -2.31 -25.02 -1.61
N ASP A 5 -3.17 -25.04 -2.63
CA ASP A 5 -2.97 -24.26 -3.84
C ASP A 5 -2.74 -22.79 -3.48
N ALA A 6 -1.49 -22.39 -3.56
CA ALA A 6 -1.07 -21.06 -3.17
C ALA A 6 -1.80 -19.99 -3.94
N ALA A 7 -2.16 -20.29 -5.19
CA ALA A 7 -2.96 -19.40 -6.00
C ALA A 7 -4.38 -19.28 -5.43
N ALA A 8 -4.99 -20.39 -5.00
CA ALA A 8 -6.28 -20.37 -4.32
C ALA A 8 -6.22 -19.60 -3.00
N SER A 9 -5.23 -19.85 -2.14
CA SER A 9 -5.08 -19.11 -0.86
C SER A 9 -4.79 -17.62 -1.07
N LEU A 10 -3.98 -17.25 -2.08
CA LEU A 10 -3.75 -15.85 -2.42
C LEU A 10 -5.02 -15.18 -2.97
N THR A 11 -5.85 -15.92 -3.72
CA THR A 11 -7.14 -15.43 -4.21
C THR A 11 -8.09 -15.16 -3.06
N GLU A 12 -8.25 -16.11 -2.14
CA GLU A 12 -9.10 -15.97 -0.95
C GLU A 12 -8.66 -14.79 -0.06
N LEU A 13 -7.35 -14.64 0.16
CA LEU A 13 -6.79 -13.52 0.93
C LEU A 13 -6.96 -12.19 0.20
N SER A 14 -6.79 -12.16 -1.12
CA SER A 14 -7.04 -10.97 -1.94
C SER A 14 -8.51 -10.54 -1.86
N ASP A 15 -9.44 -11.49 -1.93
CA ASP A 15 -10.87 -11.23 -1.79
C ASP A 15 -11.22 -10.73 -0.38
N ALA A 16 -10.62 -11.33 0.65
CA ALA A 16 -10.79 -10.88 2.03
C ALA A 16 -10.29 -9.44 2.22
N LEU A 17 -9.11 -9.13 1.68
CA LEU A 17 -8.58 -7.78 1.72
C LEU A 17 -9.44 -6.79 0.91
N GLY A 18 -9.97 -7.20 -0.23
CA GLY A 18 -10.90 -6.40 -1.03
C GLY A 18 -12.19 -6.05 -0.29
N ARG A 19 -12.68 -6.95 0.59
CA ARG A 19 -13.81 -6.68 1.48
C ARG A 19 -13.47 -5.73 2.63
N LEU A 20 -12.29 -5.89 3.23
CA LEU A 20 -11.83 -5.10 4.39
C LEU A 20 -11.32 -3.70 4.00
N ALA A 21 -10.74 -3.57 2.80
CA ALA A 21 -10.01 -2.39 2.38
C ALA A 21 -10.16 -2.16 0.85
N PRO A 22 -11.37 -1.89 0.34
CA PRO A 22 -11.65 -1.84 -1.11
C PRO A 22 -10.87 -0.76 -1.87
N ARG A 23 -10.30 0.23 -1.17
CA ARG A 23 -9.49 1.31 -1.76
C ARG A 23 -7.98 1.06 -1.69
N LEU A 24 -7.55 -0.02 -1.06
CA LEU A 24 -6.15 -0.44 -1.05
C LEU A 24 -5.90 -1.39 -2.22
N ALA A 25 -4.86 -1.07 -3.00
CA ALA A 25 -4.29 -2.06 -3.92
C ALA A 25 -3.19 -2.80 -3.15
N PRO A 26 -3.34 -4.11 -2.89
CA PRO A 26 -2.26 -4.87 -2.27
C PRO A 26 -1.04 -4.85 -3.17
N CYS A 27 0.10 -4.41 -2.64
CA CYS A 27 1.39 -4.78 -3.19
C CYS A 27 2.19 -5.49 -2.12
N SER A 28 2.30 -6.80 -2.27
CA SER A 28 3.11 -7.67 -1.42
C SER A 28 4.61 -7.54 -1.72
N ALA A 29 5.00 -6.96 -2.85
CA ALA A 29 6.39 -6.67 -3.13
C ALA A 29 6.78 -5.28 -2.58
N PRO A 30 8.06 -5.04 -2.22
CA PRO A 30 8.55 -3.69 -1.99
C PRO A 30 8.31 -2.87 -3.26
N VAL A 31 7.38 -1.92 -3.22
CA VAL A 31 7.07 -1.07 -4.36
C VAL A 31 8.22 -0.09 -4.53
N PRO A 32 8.94 -0.09 -5.67
CA PRO A 32 9.91 0.96 -5.93
C PRO A 32 9.19 2.31 -5.98
N ALA A 33 9.79 3.34 -5.39
CA ALA A 33 9.20 4.67 -5.34
C ALA A 33 8.76 5.10 -6.75
N GLY A 34 7.51 5.55 -6.88
CA GLY A 34 6.89 5.77 -8.19
C GLY A 34 7.71 6.71 -9.08
N THR A 35 8.29 7.76 -8.52
CA THR A 35 9.18 8.69 -9.24
C THR A 35 10.45 8.02 -9.78
N GLY A 36 11.05 7.09 -9.04
CA GLY A 36 12.26 6.38 -9.45
C GLY A 36 12.03 5.37 -10.58
N VAL A 37 10.84 4.77 -10.64
CA VAL A 37 10.43 3.89 -11.76
C VAL A 37 10.19 4.73 -13.01
N LEU A 38 9.46 5.83 -12.87
CA LEU A 38 9.14 6.70 -14.01
C LEU A 38 10.39 7.34 -14.60
N ALA A 39 11.34 7.77 -13.76
CA ALA A 39 12.60 8.32 -14.23
C ALA A 39 13.35 7.33 -15.13
N ARG A 40 13.24 6.02 -14.87
CA ARG A 40 13.83 4.96 -15.72
C ARG A 40 13.00 4.64 -16.97
N LEU A 41 11.68 4.78 -16.89
CA LEU A 41 10.78 4.51 -18.02
C LEU A 41 10.75 5.66 -19.03
N TYR A 42 11.02 6.89 -18.58
CA TYR A 42 10.93 8.12 -19.37
C TYR A 42 12.24 8.93 -19.30
N GLU A 43 13.39 8.26 -19.39
CA GLU A 43 14.69 8.96 -19.43
C GLU A 43 14.72 9.99 -20.57
N GLY A 44 14.97 11.26 -20.24
CA GLY A 44 15.20 12.34 -21.22
C GLY A 44 14.04 13.32 -21.44
N ASP A 45 12.80 12.99 -21.06
CA ASP A 45 11.63 13.83 -21.32
C ASP A 45 11.09 14.43 -20.03
N GLY A 46 11.36 15.72 -19.76
CA GLY A 46 10.61 16.67 -18.89
C GLY A 46 9.76 16.18 -17.70
N LEU A 47 9.98 14.99 -17.17
CA LEU A 47 9.03 14.20 -16.42
C LEU A 47 8.85 14.79 -15.04
N GLU A 48 9.95 15.19 -14.40
CA GLU A 48 9.90 15.86 -13.12
C GLU A 48 9.11 17.17 -13.21
N ALA A 49 9.26 17.92 -14.30
CA ALA A 49 8.51 19.15 -14.52
C ALA A 49 7.02 18.85 -14.72
N GLU A 50 6.67 17.79 -15.45
CA GLU A 50 5.28 17.38 -15.65
C GLU A 50 4.64 16.83 -14.37
N LEU A 51 5.37 16.04 -13.58
CA LEU A 51 4.92 15.56 -12.28
C LEU A 51 4.70 16.73 -11.31
N ARG A 52 5.60 17.71 -11.27
CA ARG A 52 5.41 18.92 -10.45
C ARG A 52 4.23 19.77 -10.93
N ARG A 53 4.04 19.92 -12.24
CA ARG A 53 2.87 20.60 -12.80
C ARG A 53 1.57 19.91 -12.41
N THR A 54 1.52 18.58 -12.54
CA THR A 54 0.36 17.78 -12.17
C THR A 54 0.10 17.84 -10.66
N GLU A 55 1.17 17.82 -9.85
CA GLU A 55 1.07 17.97 -8.41
C GLU A 55 0.53 19.34 -8.01
N ALA A 56 0.98 20.42 -8.66
CA ALA A 56 0.49 21.78 -8.43
C ALA A 56 -0.96 21.99 -8.90
N ALA A 57 -1.35 21.35 -10.01
CA ALA A 57 -2.71 21.43 -10.55
C ALA A 57 -3.72 20.57 -9.76
N SER A 58 -3.25 19.52 -9.08
CA SER A 58 -4.12 18.66 -8.30
C SER A 58 -4.60 19.33 -7.02
N GLN A 59 -5.91 19.37 -6.82
CA GLN A 59 -6.52 19.96 -5.63
C GLN A 59 -6.78 18.93 -4.53
N ALA A 60 -6.78 17.64 -4.83
CA ALA A 60 -7.19 16.62 -3.87
C ALA A 60 -6.41 15.31 -4.02
N CYS A 61 -6.34 14.56 -2.92
CA CYS A 61 -5.86 13.18 -2.94
C CYS A 61 -6.77 12.34 -3.85
N GLN A 62 -6.20 11.62 -4.81
CA GLN A 62 -6.95 10.80 -5.77
C GLN A 62 -7.60 9.54 -5.14
N LEU A 63 -7.28 9.22 -3.88
CA LEU A 63 -7.88 8.09 -3.15
C LEU A 63 -8.92 8.52 -2.11
N CYS A 64 -8.61 9.53 -1.30
CA CYS A 64 -9.49 9.96 -0.22
C CYS A 64 -10.25 11.26 -0.49
N GLY A 65 -9.96 11.96 -1.59
CA GLY A 65 -10.59 13.24 -1.94
C GLY A 65 -10.19 14.42 -1.04
N ALA A 66 -9.23 14.24 -0.11
CA ALA A 66 -8.84 15.30 0.81
C ALA A 66 -8.17 16.47 0.06
N ALA A 67 -8.74 17.67 0.19
CA ALA A 67 -8.36 18.88 -0.54
C ALA A 67 -7.03 19.53 -0.09
N ASN A 68 -6.50 19.16 1.07
CA ASN A 68 -5.25 19.72 1.56
C ASN A 68 -4.37 18.63 2.20
N PRO A 69 -3.82 17.72 1.39
CA PRO A 69 -3.28 16.48 1.89
C PRO A 69 -1.83 16.60 2.40
N GLY A 70 -1.48 17.65 3.17
CA GLY A 70 -0.15 17.81 3.76
C GLY A 70 0.99 17.44 2.79
N GLN A 71 1.90 16.55 3.21
CA GLN A 71 2.88 15.93 2.33
C GLN A 71 2.20 15.00 1.31
N ARG A 72 2.37 15.28 0.02
CA ARG A 72 1.91 14.43 -1.08
C ARG A 72 3.00 13.46 -1.51
N SER A 73 2.59 12.34 -2.07
CA SER A 73 3.50 11.39 -2.69
C SER A 73 2.89 10.76 -3.93
N TRP A 74 3.74 10.46 -4.90
CA TRP A 74 3.38 9.65 -6.05
C TRP A 74 3.41 8.18 -5.65
N SER A 75 2.28 7.51 -5.84
CA SER A 75 2.11 6.07 -5.68
C SER A 75 1.86 5.45 -7.06
N THR A 76 2.46 4.30 -7.34
CA THR A 76 2.25 3.57 -8.59
C THR A 76 1.37 2.37 -8.31
N ASP A 77 0.32 2.21 -9.10
CA ASP A 77 -0.46 0.98 -9.14
C ASP A 77 0.17 0.03 -10.15
N TRP A 78 0.13 -1.26 -9.82
CA TRP A 78 0.79 -2.29 -10.59
C TRP A 78 -0.22 -3.38 -10.93
N ASP A 79 -0.22 -3.78 -12.19
CA ASP A 79 -0.84 -5.03 -12.60
C ASP A 79 0.18 -6.15 -12.35
N VAL A 80 -0.24 -7.17 -11.60
CA VAL A 80 0.62 -8.29 -11.22
C VAL A 80 0.13 -9.55 -11.95
N ASP A 81 0.92 -10.01 -12.92
CA ASP A 81 0.72 -11.31 -13.55
C ASP A 81 1.53 -12.35 -12.76
N VAL A 82 0.85 -13.02 -11.82
CA VAL A 82 1.47 -14.05 -10.96
C VAL A 82 2.00 -15.22 -11.78
N ALA A 83 1.26 -15.65 -12.81
CA ALA A 83 1.63 -16.78 -13.66
C ALA A 83 2.91 -16.49 -14.45
N LYS A 84 3.01 -15.29 -15.04
CA LYS A 84 4.19 -14.86 -15.80
C LYS A 84 5.29 -14.25 -14.92
N ARG A 85 5.04 -14.08 -13.62
CA ARG A 85 5.93 -13.42 -12.65
C ARG A 85 6.36 -12.03 -13.13
N ARG A 86 5.41 -11.26 -13.65
CA ARG A 86 5.64 -9.91 -14.18
C ARG A 86 4.80 -8.90 -13.43
N MET A 87 5.36 -7.71 -13.27
CA MET A 87 4.64 -6.54 -12.77
C MET A 87 4.76 -5.44 -13.82
N THR A 88 3.64 -4.82 -14.16
CA THR A 88 3.60 -3.69 -15.09
C THR A 88 2.90 -2.52 -14.42
N PRO A 89 3.46 -1.30 -14.46
CA PRO A 89 2.81 -0.15 -13.88
C PRO A 89 1.52 0.13 -14.67
N SER A 90 0.40 0.26 -13.97
CA SER A 90 -0.91 0.47 -14.59
C SER A 90 -1.33 1.93 -14.55
N ARG A 91 -1.11 2.61 -13.43
CA ARG A 91 -1.36 4.05 -13.28
C ARG A 91 -0.52 4.68 -12.19
N LEU A 92 -0.39 6.00 -12.25
CA LEU A 92 0.19 6.82 -11.20
C LEU A 92 -0.91 7.56 -10.45
N LEU A 93 -0.79 7.55 -9.13
CA LEU A 93 -1.70 8.21 -8.23
C LEU A 93 -0.93 9.25 -7.41
N LEU A 94 -1.41 10.48 -7.41
CA LEU A 94 -1.01 11.49 -6.44
C LEU A 94 -1.87 11.36 -5.20
N VAL A 95 -1.26 10.92 -4.11
CA VAL A 95 -1.96 10.59 -2.87
C VAL A 95 -1.45 11.42 -1.70
N CYS A 96 -2.26 11.54 -0.65
CA CYS A 96 -1.82 12.15 0.60
C CYS A 96 -0.82 11.25 1.33
N GLY A 97 0.00 11.82 2.22
CA GLY A 97 0.99 11.08 2.99
C GLY A 97 0.40 9.92 3.79
N ALA A 98 -0.82 10.07 4.32
CA ALA A 98 -1.51 8.98 5.01
C ALA A 98 -1.95 7.85 4.06
N CYS A 99 -2.54 8.17 2.90
CA CYS A 99 -2.86 7.18 1.87
C CYS A 99 -1.60 6.50 1.32
N GLY A 100 -0.52 7.26 1.10
CA GLY A 100 0.77 6.73 0.68
C GLY A 100 1.38 5.80 1.73
N GLY A 101 1.34 6.19 3.00
CA GLY A 101 1.80 5.38 4.12
C GLY A 101 1.00 4.09 4.30
N ALA A 102 -0.32 4.11 4.07
CA ALA A 102 -1.16 2.92 4.14
C ALA A 102 -0.93 1.94 2.97
N ARG A 103 -0.48 2.45 1.81
CA ARG A 103 -0.18 1.65 0.62
C ARG A 103 1.23 1.05 0.64
N ASP A 104 2.16 1.66 1.37
CA ASP A 104 3.45 1.05 1.68
C ASP A 104 3.28 0.00 2.77
N LEU A 105 2.72 -1.15 2.37
CA LEU A 105 2.30 -2.20 3.27
C LEU A 105 3.44 -2.73 4.17
N PRO A 106 4.66 -3.00 3.67
CA PRO A 106 5.77 -3.39 4.54
C PRO A 106 6.08 -2.35 5.62
N ARG A 107 6.03 -1.05 5.27
CA ARG A 107 6.25 0.03 6.23
C ARG A 107 5.08 0.18 7.20
N ALA A 108 3.85 0.02 6.73
CA ALA A 108 2.64 0.03 7.55
C ALA A 108 2.65 -1.11 8.57
N ILE A 109 2.94 -2.35 8.14
CA ILE A 109 3.12 -3.52 9.01
C ILE A 109 4.16 -3.18 10.10
N ASN A 110 5.35 -2.71 9.70
CA ASN A 110 6.39 -2.36 10.67
C ASN A 110 5.96 -1.27 11.65
N LEU A 111 5.25 -0.24 11.18
CA LEU A 111 4.76 0.85 12.02
C LEU A 111 3.78 0.33 13.07
N PHE A 112 2.80 -0.48 12.66
CA PHE A 112 1.79 -1.03 13.56
C PHE A 112 2.37 -2.08 14.51
N THR A 113 3.21 -3.00 14.03
CA THR A 113 3.88 -3.98 14.89
C THR A 113 4.74 -3.30 15.96
N ARG A 114 5.43 -2.21 15.62
CA ARG A 114 6.21 -1.43 16.61
C ARG A 114 5.33 -0.71 17.62
N GLN A 115 4.13 -0.26 17.22
CA GLN A 115 3.16 0.34 18.12
C GLN A 115 2.67 -0.67 19.17
N PHE A 116 2.36 -1.91 18.78
CA PHE A 116 1.93 -2.96 19.72
C PHE A 116 3.02 -3.39 20.71
N LEU A 117 4.30 -3.21 20.34
CA LEU A 117 5.45 -3.62 21.15
C LEU A 117 6.00 -2.51 22.06
N ARG A 118 5.57 -1.25 21.91
CA ARG A 118 6.13 -0.11 22.65
C ARG A 118 5.16 0.46 23.68
N LYS A 119 5.70 1.04 24.76
CA LYS A 119 4.94 1.74 25.81
C LYS A 119 4.33 3.04 25.26
N ALA A 120 3.14 3.37 25.74
CA ALA A 120 2.41 4.61 25.43
C ALA A 120 3.28 5.87 25.62
N GLY A 121 3.22 6.81 24.69
CA GLY A 121 3.89 8.11 24.71
C GLY A 121 5.00 8.32 23.66
N SER A 122 5.18 7.39 22.71
CA SER A 122 6.20 7.54 21.66
C SER A 122 5.70 8.40 20.47
N PRO A 123 6.54 9.23 19.81
CA PRO A 123 6.12 10.00 18.64
C PRO A 123 5.60 9.13 17.48
N ASP A 124 6.06 7.88 17.39
CA ASP A 124 5.58 6.89 16.41
C ASP A 124 4.11 6.49 16.65
N GLU A 125 3.63 6.60 17.89
CA GLU A 125 2.25 6.27 18.27
C GLU A 125 1.24 7.26 17.68
N SER A 126 1.58 8.55 17.66
CA SER A 126 0.72 9.58 17.04
C SER A 126 0.60 9.35 15.54
N ALA A 127 1.71 9.07 14.87
CA ALA A 127 1.72 8.81 13.43
C ALA A 127 0.93 7.53 13.08
N ALA A 128 1.07 6.47 13.87
CA ALA A 128 0.32 5.23 13.68
C ALA A 128 -1.19 5.42 13.94
N ALA A 129 -1.56 6.15 15.00
CA ALA A 129 -2.96 6.47 15.31
C ALA A 129 -3.61 7.34 14.23
N GLU A 130 -2.89 8.34 13.69
CA GLU A 130 -3.37 9.16 12.58
C GLU A 130 -3.55 8.34 11.30
N LEU A 131 -2.59 7.47 10.98
CA LEU A 131 -2.68 6.57 9.83
C LEU A 131 -3.88 5.63 9.96
N LEU A 132 -4.10 5.07 11.15
CA LEU A 132 -5.24 4.20 11.47
C LEU A 132 -6.58 4.94 11.30
N ARG A 133 -6.75 6.11 11.91
CA ARG A 133 -7.98 6.91 11.76
C ARG A 133 -8.22 7.30 10.31
N HIS A 134 -7.15 7.64 9.58
CA HIS A 134 -7.25 7.95 8.17
C HIS A 134 -7.74 6.74 7.37
N PHE A 135 -7.14 5.56 7.61
CA PHE A 135 -7.50 4.32 6.93
C PHE A 135 -8.96 3.94 7.15
N LEU A 136 -9.45 3.95 8.40
CA LEU A 136 -10.82 3.60 8.73
C LEU A 136 -11.81 4.52 8.02
N ARG A 137 -11.62 5.84 8.15
CA ARG A 137 -12.46 6.85 7.50
C ARG A 137 -12.49 6.69 5.97
N VAL A 138 -11.34 6.44 5.33
CA VAL A 138 -11.27 6.29 3.87
C VAL A 138 -12.00 5.06 3.38
N ASN A 139 -12.04 3.99 4.19
CA ASN A 139 -12.75 2.77 3.87
C ASN A 139 -14.20 2.74 4.43
N GLY A 140 -14.70 3.87 4.97
CA GLY A 140 -16.08 3.99 5.43
C GLY A 140 -16.36 3.38 6.80
N HIS A 141 -15.33 3.17 7.62
CA HIS A 141 -15.42 2.60 8.95
C HIS A 141 -15.31 3.66 10.05
N ASP A 142 -15.86 3.36 11.22
CA ASP A 142 -15.72 4.19 12.42
C ASP A 142 -14.40 3.89 13.14
N ALA A 143 -13.96 4.80 14.01
CA ALA A 143 -12.81 4.63 14.88
C ALA A 143 -12.94 3.45 15.85
N ALA A 144 -14.14 2.92 16.09
CA ALA A 144 -14.35 1.69 16.86
C ALA A 144 -13.89 0.43 16.10
N ASP A 145 -13.81 0.48 14.77
CA ASP A 145 -13.47 -0.66 13.90
C ASP A 145 -11.96 -0.85 13.73
N VAL A 146 -11.14 -0.48 14.72
CA VAL A 146 -9.66 -0.57 14.65
C VAL A 146 -9.16 -1.95 14.24
N HIS A 147 -9.86 -3.00 14.69
CA HIS A 147 -9.57 -4.38 14.36
C HIS A 147 -9.58 -4.65 12.83
N MET A 148 -10.39 -3.94 12.05
CA MET A 148 -10.43 -4.09 10.58
C MET A 148 -9.09 -3.73 9.91
N LEU A 149 -8.36 -2.73 10.43
CA LEU A 149 -7.01 -2.45 9.93
C LEU A 149 -6.03 -3.56 10.31
N GLN A 150 -6.14 -4.08 11.53
CA GLN A 150 -5.30 -5.20 11.98
C GLN A 150 -5.55 -6.44 11.11
N ASP A 151 -6.81 -6.74 10.79
CA ASP A 151 -7.20 -7.82 9.89
C ASP A 151 -6.67 -7.59 8.48
N ALA A 152 -6.82 -6.39 7.93
CA ALA A 152 -6.28 -6.05 6.61
C ALA A 152 -4.75 -6.20 6.55
N VAL A 153 -4.05 -5.73 7.59
CA VAL A 153 -2.58 -5.85 7.73
C VAL A 153 -2.17 -7.30 7.90
N ALA A 154 -2.91 -8.11 8.67
CA ALA A 154 -2.64 -9.52 8.89
C ALA A 154 -2.84 -10.35 7.62
N VAL A 155 -3.94 -10.13 6.90
CA VAL A 155 -4.22 -10.76 5.60
C VAL A 155 -3.11 -10.42 4.61
N ALA A 156 -2.74 -9.14 4.52
CA ALA A 156 -1.73 -8.71 3.58
C ALA A 156 -0.30 -9.20 3.97
N HIS A 157 -0.01 -9.33 5.26
CA HIS A 157 1.20 -9.98 5.76
C HIS A 157 1.22 -11.49 5.44
N ALA A 158 0.09 -12.19 5.59
CA ALA A 158 -0.02 -13.60 5.20
C ALA A 158 0.26 -13.78 3.71
N MET A 159 -0.33 -12.93 2.85
CA MET A 159 -0.03 -12.92 1.42
C MET A 159 1.47 -12.70 1.14
N PHE A 160 2.12 -11.79 1.88
CA PHE A 160 3.56 -11.55 1.77
C PHE A 160 4.40 -12.77 2.13
N VAL A 161 4.09 -13.44 3.24
CA VAL A 161 4.80 -14.64 3.70
C VAL A 161 4.61 -15.78 2.72
N ILE A 162 3.37 -16.05 2.29
CA ILE A 162 3.05 -17.07 1.28
C ILE A 162 3.91 -16.85 0.02
N GLN A 163 4.01 -15.61 -0.45
CA GLN A 163 4.79 -15.29 -1.64
C GLN A 163 6.32 -15.36 -1.44
N LYS A 164 6.81 -15.26 -0.19
CA LYS A 164 8.22 -15.47 0.14
C LYS A 164 8.57 -16.96 0.25
N GLU A 165 7.77 -17.72 0.99
CA GLU A 165 8.03 -19.13 1.32
C GLU A 165 7.82 -20.07 0.13
N LEU A 166 6.94 -19.71 -0.80
CA LEU A 166 6.69 -20.51 -2.01
C LEU A 166 7.66 -20.23 -3.16
N ARG A 167 8.73 -19.47 -2.92
CA ARG A 167 9.81 -19.35 -3.90
C ARG A 167 10.73 -20.56 -3.80
N PRO A 168 10.83 -21.42 -4.83
CA PRO A 168 12.05 -22.20 -4.97
C PRO A 168 13.21 -21.20 -5.11
N LEU A 169 14.26 -21.37 -4.31
CA LEU A 169 15.54 -20.71 -4.53
C LEU A 169 15.94 -20.89 -6.00
N PRO A 170 16.39 -19.84 -6.71
CA PRO A 170 16.94 -20.03 -8.04
C PRO A 170 18.12 -21.02 -7.94
N ALA A 171 18.08 -22.06 -8.78
CA ALA A 171 19.21 -22.95 -9.02
C ALA A 171 20.29 -22.21 -9.82
#